data_AF-A0A842QT18-F1
#
_entry.id   AF-A0A842QT18-F1
#
_cell.length_a   1.000
_cell.length_b   1.000
_cell.length_c   1.000
_cell.angle_alpha   90.00
_cell.angle_beta   90.00
_cell.angle_gamma   90.00
#
_symmetry.space_group_name_H-M   'P 1'
#
loop_
_entity.id
_entity.type
_entity.pdbx_description
1 polymer ?
#
loop_
_entity_poly.entity_id
_entity_poly.type
_entity_poly.pdbx_seq_one_letter_code
_entity_poly.pdbx_strand_id
1 'polypeptide(L)'
;MSDVEFDLKPVEKKPSRKYRKGSKYDPIIDSFLENEHELVKVEVPDKEANYLRTQLKKRIDARDLQDEVEVSVVNNVAYLEKK
;
A
#
# COMPACT_ATOMS: atom_id res chain seq x y z
N MET A 1 6.97 -15.13 -32.33
CA MET A 1 7.44 -14.92 -30.95
C MET A 1 8.28 -13.66 -31.02
N SER A 2 7.79 -12.55 -30.48
CA SER A 2 8.53 -11.28 -30.50
C SER A 2 9.66 -11.36 -29.49
N ASP A 3 10.89 -11.44 -29.97
CA ASP A 3 12.10 -11.41 -29.15
C ASP A 3 12.20 -10.02 -28.49
N VAL A 4 11.96 -9.97 -27.19
CA VAL A 4 12.07 -8.73 -26.41
C VAL A 4 13.54 -8.53 -26.08
N GLU A 5 14.13 -7.42 -26.51
CA GLU A 5 15.47 -6.99 -26.06
C GLU A 5 15.38 -6.48 -24.61
N PHE A 6 16.21 -7.04 -23.73
CA PHE A 6 16.34 -6.60 -22.34
C PHE A 6 17.83 -6.51 -21.97
N ASP A 7 18.14 -5.55 -21.09
CA ASP A 7 19.47 -5.36 -20.53
C ASP A 7 19.37 -5.24 -19.00
N LEU A 8 20.24 -5.94 -18.28
CA LEU A 8 20.24 -6.01 -16.82
C LEU A 8 21.56 -5.46 -16.30
N LYS A 9 21.50 -4.32 -15.60
CA LYS A 9 22.67 -3.68 -15.00
C LYS A 9 22.65 -3.78 -13.47
N PRO A 10 23.79 -4.08 -12.82
CA PRO A 10 23.89 -4.02 -11.38
C PRO A 10 23.77 -2.57 -10.91
N VAL A 11 23.00 -2.37 -9.83
CA VAL A 11 22.86 -1.08 -9.15
C VAL A 11 23.27 -1.25 -7.69
N GLU A 12 24.10 -0.35 -7.17
CA GLU A 12 24.61 -0.42 -5.79
C GLU A 12 23.51 -0.20 -4.74
N LYS A 13 22.52 0.64 -5.08
CA LYS A 13 21.39 0.94 -4.20
C LYS A 13 20.13 1.19 -5.03
N LYS A 14 19.02 0.58 -4.63
CA LYS A 14 17.70 0.92 -5.19
C LYS A 14 17.38 2.38 -4.81
N PRO A 15 17.01 3.26 -5.75
CA PRO A 15 16.55 4.60 -5.40
C PRO A 15 15.32 4.48 -4.49
N SER A 16 15.32 5.22 -3.38
CA SER A 16 14.16 5.25 -2.49
C SER A 16 13.02 6.00 -3.18
N ARG A 17 11.81 5.43 -3.10
CA ARG A 17 10.63 6.11 -3.61
C ARG A 17 10.35 7.33 -2.74
N LYS A 18 10.46 8.53 -3.30
CA LYS A 18 9.97 9.76 -2.63
C LYS A 18 8.46 9.80 -2.74
N TYR A 19 7.77 9.38 -1.69
CA TYR A 19 6.33 9.56 -1.58
C TYR A 19 6.03 11.04 -1.24
N ARG A 20 5.11 11.66 -2.00
CA ARG A 20 4.66 13.02 -1.71
C ARG A 20 3.77 13.01 -0.46
N LYS A 21 4.01 13.94 0.47
CA LYS A 21 3.15 14.20 1.63
C LYS A 21 1.75 14.65 1.15
N GLY A 22 0.69 14.12 1.75
CA GLY A 22 -0.69 14.51 1.46
C GLY A 22 -1.39 13.66 0.40
N SER A 23 -1.52 12.36 0.66
CA SER A 23 -2.44 11.51 -0.10
C SER A 23 -3.89 11.77 0.29
N LYS A 24 -4.81 11.60 -0.65
CA LYS A 24 -6.23 11.40 -0.32
C LYS A 24 -6.52 10.12 0.48
N TYR A 25 -5.57 9.18 0.51
CA TYR A 25 -5.68 7.89 1.24
C TYR A 25 -5.00 7.92 2.61
N ASP A 26 -4.28 9.00 2.93
CA ASP A 26 -3.58 9.15 4.21
C ASP A 26 -4.57 9.11 5.39
N PRO A 27 -5.75 9.78 5.33
CA PRO A 27 -6.72 9.72 6.40
C PRO A 27 -7.22 8.31 6.72
N ILE A 28 -7.23 7.38 5.77
CA ILE A 28 -7.68 5.99 6.01
C ILE A 28 -6.71 5.28 6.96
N ILE A 29 -5.41 5.50 6.77
CA ILE A 29 -4.39 4.92 7.65
C ILE A 29 -4.41 5.62 9.00
N ASP A 30 -4.53 6.95 9.02
CA ASP A 30 -4.61 7.73 10.25
C ASP A 30 -5.79 7.26 11.12
N SER A 31 -6.99 7.17 10.53
CA SER A 31 -8.18 6.65 11.23
C SER A 31 -8.05 5.18 11.66
N PHE A 32 -7.29 4.35 10.94
CA PHE A 32 -7.07 2.96 11.34
C PHE A 32 -6.11 2.87 12.54
N LEU A 33 -5.04 3.67 12.56
CA LEU A 33 -4.09 3.72 13.66
C LEU A 33 -4.73 4.23 14.96
N GLU A 34 -5.60 5.24 14.84
CA GLU A 34 -6.37 5.79 15.97
C GLU A 34 -7.47 4.85 16.48
N ASN A 35 -7.88 3.86 15.68
CA ASN A 35 -8.89 2.89 16.07
C ASN A 35 -8.29 1.81 16.98
N GLU A 36 -9.08 1.24 17.89
CA GLU A 36 -8.68 0.11 18.74
C GLU A 36 -8.77 -1.26 18.03
N HIS A 37 -9.45 -1.34 16.88
CA HIS A 37 -9.64 -2.59 16.16
C HIS A 37 -8.34 -3.08 15.48
N GLU A 38 -8.05 -4.38 15.65
CA GLU A 38 -6.89 -5.05 15.05
C GLU A 38 -7.06 -5.32 13.55
N LEU A 39 -8.30 -5.49 13.08
CA LEU A 39 -8.62 -5.79 11.68
C LEU A 39 -9.84 -4.99 11.22
N VAL A 40 -9.70 -4.24 10.12
CA VAL A 40 -10.79 -3.48 9.52
C VAL A 40 -10.94 -3.74 8.04
N LYS A 41 -12.18 -3.67 7.57
CA LYS A 41 -12.55 -3.70 6.16
C LYS A 41 -12.44 -2.29 5.59
N VAL A 42 -11.79 -2.13 4.45
CA VAL A 42 -11.68 -0.86 3.72
C VAL A 42 -12.44 -0.95 2.40
N GLU A 43 -13.50 -0.15 2.29
CA GLU A 43 -14.26 0.04 1.06
C GLU A 43 -14.31 1.52 0.71
N VAL A 44 -13.97 1.83 -0.54
CA VAL A 44 -14.09 3.18 -1.08
C VAL A 44 -14.98 3.08 -2.31
N PRO A 45 -16.05 3.89 -2.40
CA PRO A 45 -16.90 3.93 -3.59
C PRO A 45 -16.07 4.13 -4.87
N ASP A 46 -16.45 3.40 -5.92
CA ASP A 46 -15.80 3.46 -7.24
C ASP A 46 -14.30 3.12 -7.25
N LYS A 47 -13.83 2.33 -6.27
CA LYS A 47 -12.44 1.84 -6.22
C LYS A 47 -12.42 0.34 -5.99
N GLU A 48 -11.59 -0.32 -6.80
CA GLU A 48 -11.32 -1.74 -6.66
C GLU A 48 -10.38 -2.01 -5.47
N ALA A 49 -10.56 -3.16 -4.81
CA ALA A 49 -9.75 -3.54 -3.67
C ALA A 49 -8.26 -3.64 -3.99
N ASN A 50 -7.89 -4.16 -5.17
CA ASN A 50 -6.48 -4.22 -5.59
C ASN A 50 -5.86 -2.83 -5.78
N TYR A 51 -6.66 -1.87 -6.24
CA TYR A 51 -6.23 -0.48 -6.35
C TYR A 51 -6.03 0.13 -4.95
N LEU A 52 -6.98 -0.07 -4.04
CA LEU A 52 -6.88 0.38 -2.64
C LEU A 52 -5.67 -0.21 -1.95
N ARG A 53 -5.46 -1.53 -2.05
CA ARG A 53 -4.28 -2.22 -1.52
C ARG A 53 -2.99 -1.57 -2.01
N THR A 54 -2.88 -1.30 -3.30
CA THR A 54 -1.68 -0.68 -3.88
C THR A 54 -1.46 0.74 -3.35
N GLN A 55 -2.53 1.53 -3.21
CA GLN A 55 -2.43 2.89 -2.70
C GLN A 55 -2.07 2.90 -1.20
N LEU A 56 -2.75 2.10 -0.40
CA LEU A 56 -2.50 1.99 1.04
C LEU A 56 -1.11 1.44 1.31
N LYS A 57 -0.68 0.40 0.62
CA LYS A 57 0.69 -0.14 0.73
C LYS A 57 1.75 0.94 0.48
N LYS A 58 1.58 1.74 -0.58
CA LYS A 58 2.48 2.87 -0.85
C LYS A 58 2.53 3.90 0.29
N ARG A 59 1.44 4.06 1.05
CA ARG A 59 1.40 4.99 2.19
C ARG A 59 1.96 4.40 3.47
N ILE A 60 1.75 3.11 3.72
CA ILE A 60 2.45 2.36 4.77
C ILE A 60 3.97 2.43 4.52
N ASP A 61 4.42 2.10 3.31
CA ASP A 61 5.82 2.20 2.89
C ASP A 61 6.38 3.63 2.96
N ALA A 62 5.53 4.65 2.78
CA ALA A 62 5.95 6.06 2.83
C ALA A 62 6.18 6.58 4.24
N ARG A 63 5.55 5.93 5.21
CA ARG A 63 5.53 6.32 6.61
C ARG A 63 6.31 5.33 7.48
N ASP A 64 6.99 4.38 6.86
CA ASP A 64 7.74 3.30 7.52
C ASP A 64 6.89 2.47 8.52
N LEU A 65 5.58 2.34 8.24
CA LEU A 65 4.61 1.63 9.10
C LEU A 65 4.48 0.13 8.78
N GLN A 66 5.43 -0.43 8.04
CA GLN A 66 5.37 -1.81 7.52
C GLN A 66 5.38 -2.87 8.63
N ASP A 67 5.93 -2.50 9.79
CA ASP A 67 6.05 -3.33 10.98
C ASP A 67 4.81 -3.21 11.90
N GLU A 68 3.97 -2.20 11.70
CA GLU A 68 2.78 -1.93 12.52
C GLU A 68 1.48 -2.25 11.79
N VAL A 69 1.44 -2.09 10.47
CA VAL A 69 0.22 -2.23 9.67
C VAL A 69 0.46 -3.00 8.38
N GLU A 70 -0.42 -3.95 8.09
CA GLU A 70 -0.45 -4.69 6.83
C GLU A 70 -1.74 -4.44 6.05
N VAL A 71 -1.66 -4.48 4.72
CA VAL A 71 -2.83 -4.40 3.84
C VAL A 71 -2.95 -5.65 2.96
N SER A 72 -4.08 -6.33 3.08
CA SER A 72 -4.39 -7.56 2.36
C SER A 72 -5.67 -7.41 1.54
N VAL A 73 -5.86 -8.27 0.54
CA VAL A 73 -7.09 -8.32 -0.26
C VAL A 73 -7.59 -9.76 -0.27
N VAL A 74 -8.83 -9.95 0.16
CA VAL A 74 -9.50 -11.24 0.17
C VAL A 74 -10.88 -11.05 -0.45
N ASN A 75 -11.27 -11.93 -1.38
CA ASN A 75 -12.58 -11.87 -2.05
C ASN A 75 -12.93 -10.50 -2.65
N ASN A 76 -11.95 -9.84 -3.27
CA ASN A 76 -12.09 -8.49 -3.85
C ASN A 76 -12.45 -7.39 -2.83
N VAL A 77 -12.08 -7.59 -1.57
CA VAL A 77 -12.22 -6.62 -0.48
C VAL A 77 -10.85 -6.33 0.12
N ALA A 78 -10.54 -5.07 0.37
CA ALA A 78 -9.29 -4.65 1.02
C ALA A 78 -9.45 -4.66 2.55
N TYR A 79 -8.43 -5.14 3.24
CA TYR A 79 -8.37 -5.20 4.70
C TYR A 79 -7.10 -4.53 5.20
N LEU A 80 -7.21 -3.85 6.33
CA LEU A 80 -6.07 -3.33 7.10
C LEU A 80 -6.00 -4.08 8.42
N GLU A 81 -4.81 -4.55 8.76
CA GLU A 81 -4.52 -5.35 9.95
C GLU A 81 -3.35 -4.74 10.71
N LYS A 82 -3.42 -4.74 12.05
CA LYS A 82 -2.32 -4.36 12.93
C LYS A 82 -1.40 -5.57 13.15
N LYS A 83 -0.09 -5.32 13.17
CA LYS A 83 0.93 -6.34 13.48
C LYS A 83 1.36 -6.31 14.94
#